data_AF-A0A438G2A4-F1
#
_entry.id   AF-A0A438G2A4-F1
#
_cell.length_a   1.000
_cell.length_b   1.000
_cell.length_c   1.000
_cell.angle_alpha   90.00
_cell.angle_beta   90.00
_cell.angle_gamma   90.00
#
_symmetry.space_group_name_H-M   'P 1'
#
loop_
_entity.id
_entity.type
_entity.pdbx_description
1 polymer ?
#
loop_
_entity_poly.entity_id
_entity_poly.type
_entity_poly.pdbx_seq_one_letter_code
_entity_poly.pdbx_strand_id
1 'polypeptide(L)'
;MGREEEENIKKEQRRQTNMKMLMSWLPLLCRGSNGTDTPVLSISERAELEKVLEEIIEMLEQEEEQEKVLSLWLHHFTYCPSSDWPNLLASYTRWCTTSRKLIPLH
;
A
#
# COMPACT_ATOMS: atom_id res chain seq x y z
N MET A 1 19.42 -21.86 -17.29
CA MET A 1 19.04 -22.12 -15.89
C MET A 1 19.50 -21.01 -14.94
N GLY A 2 20.78 -20.63 -14.87
CA GLY A 2 21.24 -19.61 -13.89
C GLY A 2 20.67 -18.17 -14.03
N ARG A 3 20.33 -17.69 -15.23
CA ARG A 3 19.80 -16.31 -15.41
C ARG A 3 18.37 -16.12 -14.86
N GLU A 4 17.51 -17.12 -15.04
CA GLU A 4 16.12 -17.08 -14.56
C GLU A 4 16.05 -17.17 -13.03
N GLU A 5 16.93 -17.95 -12.41
CA GLU A 5 17.05 -18.03 -10.95
C GLU A 5 17.54 -16.70 -10.35
N GLU A 6 18.53 -16.06 -10.96
CA GLU A 6 19.01 -14.74 -10.53
C GLU A 6 17.93 -13.65 -10.64
N GLU A 7 17.12 -13.68 -11.71
CA GLU A 7 16.01 -12.74 -11.90
C GLU A 7 14.90 -12.95 -10.85
N ASN A 8 14.54 -14.20 -10.56
CA ASN A 8 13.56 -14.52 -9.52
C ASN A 8 14.03 -14.09 -8.13
N ILE A 9 15.30 -14.30 -7.80
CA ILE A 9 15.88 -13.84 -6.52
C ILE A 9 15.80 -12.32 -6.39
N LYS A 10 16.15 -11.57 -7.44
CA LYS A 10 16.07 -10.10 -7.45
C LYS A 10 14.63 -9.61 -7.30
N LYS A 11 13.69 -10.27 -7.98
CA LYS A 11 12.26 -9.94 -7.90
C LYS A 11 11.72 -10.14 -6.49
N GLU A 12 12.04 -11.28 -5.87
CA GLU A 12 11.66 -11.58 -4.49
C GLU A 12 12.28 -10.59 -3.49
N GLN A 13 13.56 -10.23 -3.65
CA GLN A 13 14.21 -9.21 -2.82
C GLN A 13 13.53 -7.84 -2.95
N ARG A 14 13.15 -7.44 -4.17
CA ARG A 14 12.42 -6.19 -4.42
C ARG A 14 11.04 -6.22 -3.75
N ARG A 15 10.32 -7.33 -3.88
CA ARG A 15 9.00 -7.54 -3.25
C ARG A 15 9.08 -7.42 -1.72
N GLN A 16 10.06 -8.08 -1.10
CA GLN A 16 10.32 -7.99 0.34
C GLN A 16 10.68 -6.58 0.80
N THR A 17 11.44 -5.84 -0.02
CA THR A 17 11.82 -4.45 0.26
C THR A 17 10.61 -3.53 0.20
N ASN A 18 9.78 -3.67 -0.84
CA ASN A 18 8.52 -2.95 -1.00
C ASN A 18 7.59 -3.20 0.19
N MET A 19 7.46 -4.47 0.61
CA MET A 19 6.63 -4.83 1.76
C MET A 19 7.10 -4.14 3.04
N LYS A 20 8.40 -4.19 3.36
CA LYS A 20 8.97 -3.52 4.54
C LYS A 20 8.76 -2.01 4.50
N MET A 21 8.90 -1.40 3.33
CA MET A 21 8.67 0.03 3.13
C MET A 21 7.20 0.38 3.39
N LEU A 22 6.25 -0.31 2.75
CA LEU A 22 4.81 -0.07 2.92
C LEU A 22 4.37 -0.22 4.39
N MET A 23 4.80 -1.30 5.05
CA MET A 23 4.45 -1.57 6.45
C MET A 23 4.99 -0.50 7.41
N SER A 24 6.13 0.11 7.08
CA SER A 24 6.73 1.17 7.89
C SER A 24 6.15 2.55 7.57
N TRP A 25 5.88 2.84 6.29
CA TRP A 25 5.48 4.17 5.84
C TRP A 25 4.01 4.44 6.07
N LEU A 26 3.10 3.50 5.78
CA LEU A 26 1.66 3.76 5.91
C LEU A 26 1.23 4.27 7.30
N PRO A 27 1.69 3.66 8.42
CA PRO A 27 1.37 4.21 9.75
C PRO A 27 1.94 5.60 10.01
N LEU A 28 3.04 5.99 9.36
CA LEU A 28 3.64 7.31 9.46
C LEU A 28 2.85 8.32 8.64
N LEU A 29 2.54 7.98 7.38
CA LEU A 29 1.81 8.84 6.46
C LEU A 29 0.38 9.12 6.99
N CYS A 30 -0.33 8.08 7.46
CA CYS A 30 -1.68 8.23 8.04
C CYS A 30 -1.73 9.11 9.30
N ARG A 31 -0.61 9.32 10.00
CA ARG A 31 -0.51 10.21 11.17
C ARG A 31 -0.01 11.61 10.82
N GLY A 32 0.62 11.78 9.66
CA GLY A 32 1.09 13.07 9.15
C GLY A 32 -0.02 14.01 8.68
N SER A 33 -1.29 13.60 8.77
CA SER A 33 -2.47 14.41 8.44
C SER A 33 -2.84 15.45 9.50
N ASN A 34 -2.17 15.46 10.67
CA ASN A 34 -2.48 16.37 11.77
C ASN A 34 -2.00 17.82 11.51
N GLY A 35 -2.87 18.64 10.91
CA GLY A 35 -3.32 19.98 11.36
C GLY A 35 -2.37 21.08 11.88
N THR A 36 -1.07 20.86 12.02
CA THR A 36 -0.11 21.87 12.49
C THR A 36 1.18 21.71 11.71
N ASP A 37 1.50 22.73 10.91
CA ASP A 37 2.73 22.94 10.13
C ASP A 37 3.72 21.76 10.05
N THR A 38 3.80 21.15 8.85
CA THR A 38 4.83 20.22 8.35
C THR A 38 4.77 18.75 8.80
N PRO A 39 5.05 17.77 7.89
CA PRO A 39 5.92 17.88 6.69
C PRO A 39 5.20 18.34 5.40
N VAL A 40 5.64 19.44 4.77
CA VAL A 40 6.66 19.60 3.67
C VAL A 40 6.13 19.31 2.27
N LEU A 41 5.19 18.38 2.10
CA LEU A 41 4.72 17.99 0.76
C LEU A 41 3.45 18.75 0.36
N SER A 42 3.52 19.40 -0.80
CA SER A 42 2.40 19.99 -1.53
C SER A 42 1.33 18.95 -1.87
N ILE A 43 0.14 19.42 -2.23
CA ILE A 43 -0.97 18.55 -2.66
C ILE A 43 -0.55 17.66 -3.85
N SER A 44 0.24 18.19 -4.79
CA SER A 44 0.76 17.42 -5.93
C SER A 44 1.73 16.32 -5.49
N GLU A 45 2.66 16.61 -4.58
CA GLU A 45 3.61 15.61 -4.09
C GLU A 45 2.91 14.51 -3.28
N ARG A 46 1.85 14.87 -2.54
CA ARG A 46 0.99 13.90 -1.85
C ARG A 46 0.30 12.95 -2.83
N ALA A 47 -0.26 13.48 -3.90
CA ALA A 47 -0.93 12.69 -4.94
C ALA A 47 0.05 11.82 -5.73
N GLU A 48 1.25 12.33 -6.02
CA GLU A 48 2.32 11.54 -6.64
C GLU A 48 2.75 10.38 -5.74
N LEU A 49 2.91 10.62 -4.44
CA LEU A 49 3.25 9.56 -3.49
C LEU A 49 2.13 8.52 -3.37
N GLU A 50 0.86 8.93 -3.32
CA GLU A 50 -0.28 8.01 -3.36
C GLU A 50 -0.20 7.10 -4.59
N LYS A 51 -0.01 7.66 -5.78
CA LYS A 51 0.12 6.89 -7.02
C LYS A 51 1.27 5.88 -6.95
N VAL A 52 2.44 6.28 -6.44
CA VAL A 52 3.58 5.37 -6.27
C VAL A 52 3.26 4.24 -5.28
N LEU A 53 2.57 4.55 -4.19
CA LEU A 53 2.14 3.52 -3.23
C LEU A 53 1.15 2.53 -3.87
N GLU A 54 0.20 3.01 -4.66
CA GLU A 54 -0.74 2.16 -5.40
C GLU A 54 -0.02 1.24 -6.38
N GLU A 55 0.93 1.76 -7.17
CA GLU A 55 1.74 0.97 -8.10
C GLU A 55 2.57 -0.11 -7.36
N ILE A 56 3.11 0.21 -6.18
CA ILE A 56 3.86 -0.75 -5.38
C ILE A 56 2.95 -1.84 -4.84
N ILE A 57 1.74 -1.49 -4.37
CA ILE A 57 0.75 -2.45 -3.89
C ILE A 57 0.31 -3.38 -5.03
N GLU A 58 0.12 -2.86 -6.24
CA GLU A 58 -0.19 -3.65 -7.43
C GLU A 58 0.90 -4.67 -7.79
N MET A 59 2.16 -4.29 -7.59
CA MET A 59 3.30 -5.19 -7.82
C MET A 59 3.43 -6.30 -6.76
N LEU A 60 2.66 -6.25 -5.65
CA LEU A 60 2.59 -7.36 -4.71
C LEU A 60 1.80 -8.50 -5.37
N GLU A 61 2.50 -9.53 -5.81
CA GLU A 61 1.91 -10.63 -6.60
C GLU A 61 1.01 -11.55 -5.78
N GLN A 62 1.13 -11.49 -4.45
CA GLN A 62 0.39 -12.33 -3.52
C GLN A 62 -0.75 -11.54 -2.89
N GLU A 63 -1.99 -12.04 -3.00
CA GLU A 63 -3.16 -11.39 -2.42
C GLU A 63 -3.06 -11.22 -0.90
N GLU A 64 -2.43 -12.16 -0.20
CA GLU A 64 -2.20 -12.09 1.25
C GLU A 64 -1.35 -10.86 1.64
N GLU A 65 -0.44 -10.44 0.76
CA GLU A 65 0.43 -9.29 1.01
C GLU A 65 -0.31 -7.99 0.77
N GLN A 66 -1.09 -7.93 -0.31
CA GLN A 66 -2.01 -6.82 -0.56
C GLN A 66 -2.98 -6.65 0.60
N GLU A 67 -3.57 -7.75 1.10
CA GLU A 67 -4.46 -7.74 2.26
C GLU A 67 -3.79 -7.16 3.50
N LYS A 68 -2.58 -7.63 3.83
CA LYS A 68 -1.81 -7.14 5.00
C LYS A 68 -1.58 -5.63 4.93
N VAL A 69 -1.14 -5.14 3.77
CA VAL A 69 -0.85 -3.72 3.56
C VAL A 69 -2.13 -2.88 3.61
N LEU A 70 -3.18 -3.31 2.91
CA LEU A 70 -4.42 -2.57 2.79
C LEU A 70 -5.23 -2.56 4.10
N SER A 71 -5.17 -3.65 4.88
CA SER A 71 -5.76 -3.70 6.22
C SER A 71 -5.03 -2.78 7.19
N LEU A 72 -3.69 -2.74 7.13
CA LEU A 72 -2.89 -1.81 7.92
C LEU A 72 -3.22 -0.35 7.58
N TRP A 73 -3.27 -0.03 6.28
CA TRP A 73 -3.67 1.28 5.81
C TRP A 73 -5.05 1.67 6.35
N LEU A 74 -6.07 0.82 6.15
CA LEU A 74 -7.44 1.11 6.58
C LEU A 74 -7.53 1.34 8.08
N HIS A 75 -6.84 0.51 8.88
CA HIS A 75 -6.79 0.67 10.33
C HIS A 75 -6.26 2.05 10.72
N HIS A 76 -5.13 2.49 10.15
CA HIS A 76 -4.54 3.78 10.49
C HIS A 76 -5.30 4.98 9.88
N PHE A 77 -5.85 4.82 8.68
CA PHE A 77 -6.62 5.84 7.99
C PHE A 77 -7.92 6.16 8.73
N THR A 78 -8.62 5.13 9.23
CA THR A 78 -9.91 5.31 9.94
C THR A 78 -9.76 5.66 11.42
N TYR A 79 -8.60 5.38 12.03
CA TYR A 79 -8.37 5.65 13.45
C TYR A 79 -8.33 7.16 13.79
N CYS A 80 -7.92 8.01 12.84
CA CYS A 80 -7.87 9.45 13.02
C CYS A 80 -9.00 10.12 12.20
N PRO A 81 -10.02 10.72 12.82
CA PRO A 81 -11.17 11.30 12.11
C PRO A 81 -10.82 12.43 11.13
N SER A 82 -9.66 13.08 11.32
CA SER A 82 -9.14 14.12 10.42
C SER A 82 -8.16 13.59 9.38
N SER A 83 -7.91 12.27 9.35
CA SER A 83 -6.98 11.70 8.39
C SER A 83 -7.64 11.51 7.03
N ASP A 84 -7.14 12.25 6.06
CA ASP A 84 -7.54 12.21 4.66
C ASP A 84 -6.41 11.69 3.75
N TRP A 85 -5.27 11.32 4.33
CA TRP A 85 -4.05 10.99 3.60
C TRP A 85 -3.25 9.85 4.24
N PRO A 86 -2.66 8.92 3.45
CA PRO A 86 -2.80 8.78 2.00
C PRO A 86 -4.13 8.12 1.63
N ASN A 87 -4.77 8.55 0.55
CA ASN A 87 -6.00 7.97 0.03
C ASN A 87 -5.72 6.78 -0.89
N LEU A 88 -5.79 5.56 -0.35
CA LEU A 88 -5.61 4.30 -1.11
C LEU A 88 -6.93 3.56 -1.34
N LEU A 89 -8.05 4.28 -1.31
CA LEU A 89 -9.39 3.68 -1.41
C LEU A 89 -9.60 2.93 -2.73
N ALA A 90 -9.02 3.41 -3.83
CA ALA A 90 -9.11 2.74 -5.13
C ALA A 90 -8.43 1.37 -5.09
N SER A 91 -7.19 1.31 -4.57
CA SER A 91 -6.46 0.06 -4.36
C SER A 91 -7.21 -0.92 -3.44
N TYR A 92 -7.74 -0.42 -2.32
CA TYR A 92 -8.56 -1.22 -1.40
C TYR A 92 -9.81 -1.81 -2.08
N THR A 93 -10.52 -0.98 -2.83
CA THR A 93 -11.76 -1.38 -3.54
C THR A 93 -11.47 -2.45 -4.59
N ARG A 94 -10.37 -2.30 -5.34
CA ARG A 94 -9.94 -3.28 -6.32
C ARG A 94 -9.59 -4.62 -5.65
N TRP A 95 -8.77 -4.60 -4.60
CA TRP A 95 -8.44 -5.81 -3.84
C TRP A 95 -9.70 -6.49 -3.31
N CYS A 96 -10.59 -5.76 -2.64
CA CYS A 96 -11.87 -6.30 -2.16
C CYS A 96 -12.71 -6.94 -3.28
N THR A 97 -12.72 -6.33 -4.47
CA THR A 97 -13.46 -6.87 -5.62
C THR A 97 -12.82 -8.14 -6.18
N THR A 98 -11.49 -8.23 -6.19
CA THR A 98 -10.76 -9.43 -6.58
C THR A 98 -10.96 -10.54 -5.55
N SER A 99 -10.72 -10.27 -4.26
CA SER A 99 -10.83 -11.26 -3.19
C SER A 99 -12.26 -11.78 -3.00
N ARG A 100 -13.29 -10.94 -3.23
CA ARG A 100 -14.69 -11.39 -3.23
C ARG A 100 -14.99 -12.48 -4.28
N LYS A 101 -14.26 -12.53 -5.39
CA LYS A 101 -14.41 -13.59 -6.40
C LYS A 101 -13.85 -14.93 -5.94
N LEU A 102 -12.97 -14.93 -4.93
CA LEU A 102 -12.38 -16.14 -4.36
C LEU A 102 -13.27 -16.78 -3.28
N ILE A 103 -14.25 -16.06 -2.75
CA ILE A 103 -15.24 -16.61 -1.83
C ILE A 103 -16.27 -17.37 -2.67
N PRO A 104 -16.39 -18.71 -2.53
CA PRO A 104 -17.46 -19.43 -3.20
C PRO A 104 -18.78 -18.93 -2.64
N LEU A 105 -19.61 -18.33 -3.50
CA LEU A 105 -21.02 -18.11 -3.20
C LEU A 105 -21.63 -19.50 -2.94
N HIS A 106 -21.94 -19.80 -1.68
CA HIS A 106 -22.73 -20.97 -1.31
C HIS A 106 -24.19 -20.78 -1.71
#